data_AF-A0A0G4KPC3-F1
#
_entry.id   AF-A0A0G4KPC3-F1
#
_cell.length_a   1.000
_cell.length_b   1.000
_cell.length_c   1.000
_cell.angle_alpha   90.00
_cell.angle_beta   90.00
_cell.angle_gamma   90.00
#
_symmetry.space_group_name_H-M   'P 1'
#
loop_
_entity.id
_entity.type
_entity.pdbx_description
1 polymer ?
#
loop_
_entity_poly.entity_id
_entity_poly.type
_entity_poly.pdbx_seq_one_letter_code
_entity_poly.pdbx_strand_id
1 'polypeptide(L)'
;MKSRPNSGLYAKFSSGSRIVVRLSGTGSSGATIRLYIEQYSNDPSTYDQDAQDFLKPEIKFATELLKFKEYVGRDEPDVKT
;
A
#
# COMPACT_ATOMS: atom_id res chain seq x y z
N MET A 1 -27.55 7.09 -2.36
CA MET A 1 -26.28 7.42 -1.69
C MET A 1 -25.23 7.65 -2.79
N LYS A 2 -24.71 8.87 -2.98
CA LYS A 2 -23.80 9.21 -4.10
C LYS A 2 -22.46 8.47 -3.95
N SER A 3 -22.15 7.52 -4.82
CA SER A 3 -20.78 7.00 -4.97
C SER A 3 -19.92 8.09 -5.61
N ARG A 4 -18.91 8.59 -4.90
CA ARG A 4 -17.92 9.48 -5.52
C ARG A 4 -17.05 8.63 -6.47
N PRO A 5 -16.89 8.99 -7.74
CA PRO A 5 -15.93 8.31 -8.61
C PRO A 5 -14.54 8.62 -8.06
N ASN A 6 -13.67 7.61 -7.93
CA ASN A 6 -12.26 7.72 -7.49
C ASN A 6 -12.01 7.60 -5.97
N SER A 7 -12.60 6.61 -5.29
CA SER A 7 -12.27 6.28 -3.88
C SER A 7 -10.89 5.65 -3.69
N GLY A 8 -10.24 5.17 -4.75
CA GLY A 8 -8.97 4.44 -4.73
C GLY A 8 -9.07 3.09 -5.43
N LEU A 9 -7.93 2.52 -5.81
CA LEU A 9 -7.85 1.14 -6.28
C LEU A 9 -7.78 0.21 -5.07
N TYR A 10 -8.55 -0.88 -5.09
CA TYR A 10 -8.57 -1.90 -4.05
C TYR A 10 -8.28 -3.27 -4.66
N ALA A 11 -7.38 -4.01 -4.04
CA ALA A 11 -7.08 -5.39 -4.39
C ALA A 11 -7.01 -6.27 -3.14
N LYS A 12 -7.60 -7.46 -3.20
CA LYS A 12 -7.49 -8.51 -2.18
C LYS A 12 -6.88 -9.74 -2.82
N PHE A 13 -5.89 -10.32 -2.15
CA PHE A 13 -5.15 -11.47 -2.63
C PHE A 13 -5.59 -12.74 -1.90
N SER A 14 -5.36 -13.89 -2.51
CA SER A 14 -5.64 -15.19 -1.91
C SER A 14 -4.82 -15.46 -0.63
N SER A 15 -3.69 -14.78 -0.45
CA SER A 15 -2.88 -14.77 0.77
C SER A 15 -3.57 -14.12 1.98
N GLY A 16 -4.72 -13.46 1.78
CA GLY A 16 -5.38 -12.63 2.78
C GLY A 16 -4.96 -11.17 2.75
N SER A 17 -3.90 -10.82 2.01
CA SER A 17 -3.38 -9.45 1.92
C SER A 17 -4.35 -8.51 1.22
N ARG A 18 -4.34 -7.24 1.64
CA ARG A 18 -5.13 -6.16 1.04
C ARG A 18 -4.24 -4.99 0.69
N ILE A 19 -4.45 -4.45 -0.51
CA ILE A 19 -3.78 -3.24 -0.98
C ILE A 19 -4.84 -2.21 -1.34
N VAL A 20 -4.65 -0.97 -0.86
CA VAL A 20 -5.41 0.20 -1.29
C VAL A 20 -4.47 1.27 -1.81
N VAL A 21 -4.70 1.73 -3.04
CA VAL A 21 -3.91 2.80 -3.65
C VAL A 21 -4.82 4.01 -3.87
N ARG A 22 -4.39 5.17 -3.36
CA ARG A 22 -5.11 6.43 -3.56
C ARG A 22 -4.17 7.47 -4.14
N LEU A 23 -4.61 8.15 -5.19
CA LEU A 23 -3.95 9.35 -5.69
C LEU A 23 -4.62 10.57 -5.05
N SER A 24 -3.81 11.49 -4.54
CA SER A 24 -4.28 12.71 -3.89
C SER A 24 -3.41 13.91 -4.25
N GLY A 25 -3.96 15.11 -4.12
CA GLY A 25 -3.19 16.36 -4.24
C GLY A 25 -2.55 16.56 -5.61
N THR A 26 -3.30 16.40 -6.70
CA THR A 26 -2.81 16.68 -8.06
C THR A 26 -2.84 18.19 -8.34
N GLY A 27 -1.67 18.83 -8.43
CA GLY A 27 -1.53 20.26 -8.73
C GLY A 27 -0.13 20.60 -9.24
N SER A 28 0.23 21.89 -9.27
CA SER A 28 1.56 22.35 -9.71
C SER A 28 2.71 21.76 -8.90
N SER A 29 2.46 21.39 -7.64
CA SER A 29 3.44 20.78 -6.73
C SER A 29 3.59 19.26 -6.89
N GLY A 30 2.93 18.64 -7.88
CA GLY A 30 2.96 17.20 -8.12
C GLY A 30 1.69 16.49 -7.65
N ALA A 31 1.84 15.20 -7.32
CA ALA A 31 0.77 14.35 -6.79
C ALA A 31 1.32 13.42 -5.70
N THR A 32 0.46 13.02 -4.76
CA THR A 32 0.80 12.09 -3.68
C THR A 32 0.07 10.77 -3.88
N ILE A 33 0.82 9.68 -3.96
CA ILE A 33 0.30 8.31 -3.88
C ILE A 33 0.29 7.90 -2.41
N ARG A 34 -0.85 7.44 -1.92
CA ARG A 34 -1.00 6.79 -0.61
C ARG A 34 -1.24 5.31 -0.83
N LEU A 35 -0.32 4.49 -0.32
CA LEU A 35 -0.36 3.04 -0.39
C LEU A 35 -0.68 2.51 1.01
N TYR A 36 -1.79 1.81 1.15
CA TYR A 36 -2.17 1.08 2.36
C TYR A 36 -2.00 -0.40 2.10
N ILE A 37 -1.32 -1.09 3.01
CA ILE A 37 -1.06 -2.53 2.93
C ILE A 37 -1.49 -3.14 4.25
N GLU A 38 -2.20 -4.25 4.16
CA GLU A 38 -2.65 -4.98 5.33
C GLU A 38 -2.49 -6.48 5.10
N GLN A 39 -2.01 -7.18 6.12
CA GLN A 39 -1.97 -8.63 6.17
C GLN A 39 -2.56 -9.10 7.50
N TYR A 40 -3.59 -9.95 7.42
CA TYR A 40 -4.14 -10.58 8.61
C TYR A 40 -3.25 -11.74 9.06
N SER A 41 -3.00 -11.82 10.37
CA SER A 41 -2.37 -12.97 11.01
C SER A 41 -3.22 -13.43 12.20
N ASN A 42 -3.38 -14.74 12.33
CA ASN A 42 -3.90 -15.39 13.53
C ASN A 42 -2.81 -16.19 14.25
N ASP A 43 -1.54 -16.05 13.84
CA ASP A 43 -0.40 -16.67 14.49
C ASP A 43 0.06 -15.78 15.65
N PRO A 44 -0.06 -16.23 16.90
CA PRO A 44 0.37 -15.44 18.05
C PRO A 44 1.84 -15.07 18.04
N SER A 45 2.70 -15.83 17.33
CA SER A 45 4.12 -15.53 17.21
C SER A 45 4.42 -14.23 16.44
N THR A 46 3.43 -13.70 15.70
CA THR A 46 3.58 -12.47 14.92
C THR A 46 3.05 -11.24 15.65
N TYR A 47 2.39 -11.38 16.80
CA TYR A 47 1.68 -10.27 17.44
C TYR A 47 2.60 -9.21 18.04
N ASP A 48 3.77 -9.62 18.54
CA ASP A 48 4.77 -8.73 19.11
C ASP A 48 5.81 -8.24 18.08
N GLN A 49 5.66 -8.62 16.81
CA GLN A 49 6.55 -8.16 15.75
C GLN A 49 6.25 -6.70 15.39
N ASP A 50 7.30 -5.95 15.08
CA ASP A 50 7.12 -4.62 14.50
C ASP A 50 6.35 -4.72 13.18
N ALA A 51 5.37 -3.84 12.98
CA ALA A 51 4.51 -3.89 11.81
C ALA A 51 5.27 -3.72 10.49
N GLN A 52 6.33 -2.90 10.47
CA GLN A 52 7.16 -2.73 9.28
C GLN A 52 7.97 -3.98 8.99
N ASP A 53 8.42 -4.70 10.03
CA ASP A 53 9.10 -5.98 9.87
C ASP A 53 8.15 -7.08 9.38
N PHE A 54 6.96 -7.18 9.98
CA PHE A 54 5.95 -8.16 9.60
C PHE A 54 5.45 -7.95 8.15
N LEU A 55 5.24 -6.70 7.74
CA LEU A 55 4.70 -6.35 6.42
C LEU A 55 5.76 -6.20 5.32
N LYS A 56 7.06 -6.38 5.62
CA LYS A 56 8.15 -6.27 4.63
C LYS A 56 7.88 -7.07 3.34
N PRO A 57 7.46 -8.35 3.41
CA PRO A 57 7.17 -9.14 2.20
C PRO A 57 6.04 -8.52 1.36
N GLU A 58 4.98 -8.05 2.00
CA GLU A 58 3.81 -7.46 1.36
C GLU A 58 4.11 -6.07 0.79
N ILE A 59 4.93 -5.27 1.46
CA ILE A 59 5.44 -3.99 0.94
C ILE A 59 6.21 -4.22 -0.36
N LYS A 60 7.15 -5.17 -0.35
CA LYS A 60 7.92 -5.52 -1.54
C LYS A 60 7.03 -6.02 -2.67
N PHE A 61 6.11 -6.94 -2.36
CA PHE A 61 5.15 -7.45 -3.34
C PHE A 61 4.31 -6.32 -3.95
N ALA A 62 3.78 -5.40 -3.13
CA ALA A 62 2.96 -4.30 -3.59
C ALA A 62 3.72 -3.33 -4.50
N THR A 63 4.95 -2.95 -4.13
CA THR A 63 5.76 -2.00 -4.91
C THR A 63 6.23 -2.60 -6.24
N GLU A 64 6.53 -3.90 -6.27
CA GLU A 64 6.85 -4.64 -7.50
C GLU A 64 5.60 -4.79 -8.40
N LEU A 65 4.46 -5.21 -7.84
CA LEU A 65 3.20 -5.35 -8.57
C LEU A 65 2.77 -4.03 -9.23
N LEU A 66 2.88 -2.93 -8.50
CA LEU A 66 2.52 -1.59 -8.98
C LEU A 66 3.65 -0.92 -9.79
N LYS A 67 4.80 -1.58 -9.92
CA LYS A 67 5.97 -1.12 -10.67
C LYS A 67 6.39 0.30 -10.28
N PHE A 68 6.49 0.56 -8.98
CA PHE A 68 6.79 1.91 -8.46
C PHE A 68 8.12 2.45 -9.00
N LYS A 69 9.14 1.60 -9.14
CA LYS A 69 10.41 2.04 -9.72
C LYS A 69 10.27 2.51 -11.18
N GLU A 70 9.46 1.82 -11.98
CA GLU A 70 9.24 2.11 -13.40
C GLU A 70 8.40 3.37 -13.62
N TYR A 71 7.29 3.51 -12.87
CA TYR A 71 6.33 4.60 -13.11
C TYR A 71 6.46 5.80 -12.19
N VAL A 72 7.06 5.63 -11.01
CA VAL A 72 7.22 6.69 -9.99
C VAL A 72 8.71 7.04 -9.77
N GLY A 73 9.64 6.17 -10.21
CA GLY A 73 11.09 6.36 -10.03
C GLY A 73 11.59 6.09 -8.62
N ARG A 74 10.72 5.57 -7.72
CA ARG A 74 11.01 5.35 -6.30
C ARG A 74 10.69 3.92 -5.88
N ASP A 75 11.43 3.43 -4.91
CA ASP A 75 11.31 2.13 -4.26
C ASP A 75 10.98 2.27 -2.76
N GLU A 76 11.29 3.42 -2.15
CA GLU A 76 10.96 3.76 -0.78
C GLU A 76 9.93 4.92 -0.70
N PRO A 77 9.02 4.90 0.30
CA PRO A 77 8.07 6.00 0.52
C PRO A 77 8.73 7.18 1.26
N ASP A 78 8.20 8.39 1.03
CA ASP A 78 8.63 9.59 1.75
C ASP A 78 8.21 9.57 3.24
N VAL A 79 7.11 8.85 3.57
CA VAL A 79 6.56 8.73 4.93
C VAL A 79 6.04 7.31 5.15
N LYS A 80 6.31 6.74 6.34
CA LYS A 80 5.79 5.46 6.84
C LYS A 80 5.00 5.71 8.12
N THR A 81 3.90 5.00 8.33
CA THR A 81 3.04 5.10 9.53
C THR A 81 2.65 3.71 10.00
#